data_AF-A0A1F7LXQ2-F1
#
_entry.id   AF-A0A1F7LXQ2-F1
#
_cell.length_a   1.000
_cell.length_b   1.000
_cell.length_c   1.000
_cell.angle_alpha   90.00
_cell.angle_beta   90.00
_cell.angle_gamma   90.00
#
_symmetry.space_group_name_H-M   'P 1'
#
loop_
_entity.id
_entity.type
_entity.pdbx_description
1 polymer ?
#
loop_
_entity_poly.entity_id
_entity_poly.type
_entity_poly.pdbx_seq_one_letter_code
_entity_poly.pdbx_strand_id
1 'polypeptide(L)'
;MQGDLMPRLYVATVGDGLFRSDDLGSSWTKEPGLAASARLYSLCAASGELLVGGEGRIFRYGERAWTELALPVPDTQVWSLAAMDGVILAGTRPLGLFRSDDGGRRWESLSFALPMSGEPQPEARRADMGIPRAERGTPQPHTPRITALLPSPWAAGEVWAGVEVGGVFASADGGRSWSAANEEIPSLDVHGLAWSSGGILLAATPRGVAMWRSARWMEGLFEPADRYCRALATRPDDPGMLYCGFGDGPPGTRGEIALSTDGGRSWRASGMLSDTDSTIWSVATAADAAGLVLACSISGKVFVSLDGCASARPVLTTGFETRAVACLAE
;
A
#
# COMPACT_ATOMS: atom_id res chain seq x y z
N MET A 1 33.77 14.87 6.27
CA MET A 1 32.71 13.93 6.69
C MET A 1 31.39 14.67 6.63
N GLN A 2 30.74 14.67 5.47
CA GLN A 2 29.30 14.85 5.42
C GLN A 2 28.75 13.55 6.02
N GLY A 3 28.05 13.63 7.16
CA GLY A 3 27.35 12.47 7.68
C GLY A 3 26.25 12.13 6.68
N ASP A 4 26.26 10.92 6.15
CA ASP A 4 25.12 10.42 5.38
C ASP A 4 23.89 10.54 6.26
N LEU A 5 22.95 11.39 5.85
CA LEU A 5 21.67 11.51 6.53
C LEU A 5 20.92 10.19 6.29
N MET A 6 20.46 9.57 7.37
CA MET A 6 19.72 8.31 7.31
C MET A 6 18.25 8.61 7.05
N PRO A 7 17.54 7.77 6.26
CA PRO A 7 16.11 7.96 6.06
C PRO A 7 15.36 7.75 7.38
N ARG A 8 14.32 8.56 7.59
CA ARG A 8 13.39 8.39 8.72
C ARG A 8 12.38 7.32 8.41
N LEU A 9 12.13 6.46 9.39
CA LEU A 9 11.16 5.38 9.28
C LEU A 9 9.85 5.76 9.96
N TYR A 10 8.73 5.48 9.30
CA TYR A 10 7.40 5.77 9.81
C TYR A 10 6.52 4.53 9.83
N VAL A 11 5.74 4.36 10.90
CA VAL A 11 4.78 3.25 11.07
C VAL A 11 3.44 3.83 11.50
N ALA A 12 2.41 3.64 10.68
CA ALA A 12 1.05 4.10 10.91
C ALA A 12 0.16 2.98 11.46
N THR A 13 -0.53 3.27 12.56
CA THR A 13 -1.41 2.33 13.25
C THR A 13 -2.86 2.80 13.26
N VAL A 14 -3.78 1.85 13.40
CA VAL A 14 -5.20 2.12 13.59
C VAL A 14 -5.50 2.18 15.08
N GLY A 15 -5.30 3.37 15.66
CA GLY A 15 -5.70 3.66 17.04
C GLY A 15 -4.55 3.99 17.99
N ASP A 16 -3.30 3.98 17.53
CA ASP A 16 -2.13 4.30 18.36
C ASP A 16 -1.21 5.37 17.73
N GLY A 17 -1.69 6.02 16.67
CA GLY A 17 -1.00 7.12 16.00
C GLY A 17 0.15 6.68 15.09
N LEU A 18 1.08 7.61 14.89
CA LEU A 18 2.23 7.49 14.00
C LEU A 18 3.51 7.33 14.84
N PHE A 19 4.30 6.30 14.55
CA PHE A 19 5.61 6.12 15.15
C PHE A 19 6.68 6.57 14.16
N ARG A 20 7.76 7.15 14.70
CA ARG A 20 8.95 7.57 13.96
C ARG A 20 10.21 6.95 14.56
N SER A 21 11.13 6.52 13.70
CA SER A 21 12.51 6.20 14.06
C SER A 21 13.47 7.02 13.20
N ASP A 22 14.48 7.59 13.85
CA ASP A 22 15.56 8.37 13.24
C ASP A 22 16.89 7.57 13.19
N ASP A 23 16.87 6.30 13.58
CA ASP A 23 18.05 5.44 13.79
C ASP A 23 17.86 4.02 13.20
N LEU A 24 17.17 3.96 12.06
CA LEU A 24 16.90 2.75 11.27
C LEU A 24 16.19 1.65 12.08
N GLY A 25 15.31 2.03 13.00
CA GLY A 25 14.51 1.13 13.81
C GLY A 25 15.24 0.61 15.05
N SER A 26 16.23 1.33 15.56
CA SER A 26 16.87 0.99 16.84
C SER A 26 16.06 1.53 18.02
N SER A 27 15.43 2.69 17.86
CA SER A 27 14.49 3.30 18.79
C SER A 27 13.31 3.93 18.05
N TRP A 28 12.17 4.05 18.74
CA TRP A 28 10.93 4.58 18.19
C TRP A 28 10.30 5.58 19.16
N THR A 29 9.74 6.64 18.61
CA THR A 29 8.96 7.64 19.35
C THR A 29 7.62 7.87 18.67
N LYS A 30 6.61 8.28 19.43
CA LYS A 30 5.36 8.75 18.81
C LYS A 30 5.58 10.13 18.21
N GLU A 31 5.16 10.29 16.97
CA GLU A 31 5.33 11.54 16.24
C GLU A 31 4.49 12.66 16.89
N PRO A 32 5.11 13.76 17.33
CA PRO A 32 4.39 14.88 17.92
C PRO A 32 3.58 15.63 16.85
N GLY A 33 2.45 16.21 17.25
CA GLY A 33 1.58 16.99 16.37
C GLY A 33 0.41 16.21 15.76
N LEU A 34 0.41 14.89 15.90
CA LEU A 34 -0.76 14.04 15.64
C LEU A 34 -1.33 13.49 16.97
N ALA A 35 -2.62 13.20 17.00
CA ALA A 35 -3.24 12.62 18.19
C ALA A 35 -2.64 11.23 18.46
N ALA A 36 -2.29 10.96 19.73
CA ALA A 36 -1.66 9.69 20.13
C ALA A 36 -2.56 8.46 19.91
N SER A 37 -3.86 8.66 19.75
CA SER A 37 -4.86 7.64 19.44
C SER A 37 -5.40 7.73 18.01
N ALA A 38 -4.71 8.45 17.12
CA ALA A 38 -5.17 8.62 15.74
C ALA A 38 -5.25 7.26 15.02
N ARG A 39 -6.26 7.14 14.16
CA ARG A 39 -6.47 5.98 13.30
C ARG A 39 -5.95 6.32 11.91
N LEU A 40 -4.80 5.76 11.57
CA LEU A 40 -4.03 6.07 10.37
C LEU A 40 -3.97 4.83 9.47
N TYR A 41 -4.21 5.02 8.17
CA TYR A 41 -4.45 3.95 7.20
C TYR A 41 -3.45 3.93 6.04
N SER A 42 -2.90 5.09 5.66
CA SER A 42 -1.97 5.20 4.53
C SER A 42 -0.86 6.20 4.79
N LEU A 43 0.29 5.95 4.16
CA LEU A 43 1.46 6.82 4.14
C LEU A 43 1.91 7.00 2.69
N CYS A 44 2.25 8.23 2.31
CA CYS A 44 2.83 8.54 1.01
C CYS A 44 4.04 9.47 1.23
N ALA A 45 5.24 8.94 1.04
CA ALA A 45 6.48 9.72 1.07
C ALA A 45 6.84 10.12 -0.38
N ALA A 46 6.95 11.41 -0.64
CA ALA A 46 7.31 11.93 -1.95
C ALA A 46 8.08 13.25 -1.81
N SER A 47 9.27 13.34 -2.41
CA SER A 47 10.05 14.58 -2.52
C SER A 47 10.29 15.33 -1.19
N GLY A 48 10.60 14.60 -0.12
CA GLY A 48 10.83 15.17 1.21
C GLY A 48 9.55 15.52 2.00
N GLU A 49 8.38 15.24 1.42
CA GLU A 49 7.09 15.38 2.09
C GLU A 49 6.53 14.03 2.52
N LEU A 50 5.78 14.02 3.61
CA LEU A 50 5.03 12.86 4.07
C LEU A 50 3.55 13.23 4.20
N LEU A 51 2.70 12.54 3.43
CA LEU A 51 1.26 12.56 3.61
C LEU A 51 0.81 11.35 4.41
N VAL A 52 -0.14 11.57 5.33
CA VAL A 52 -0.70 10.55 6.22
C VAL A 52 -2.21 10.58 6.10
N GLY A 53 -2.79 9.47 5.64
CA GLY A 53 -4.24 9.31 5.54
C GLY A 53 -4.80 8.71 6.82
N GLY A 54 -5.79 9.37 7.42
CA GLY A 54 -6.47 8.92 8.62
C GLY A 54 -7.98 8.74 8.42
N GLU A 55 -8.72 8.77 9.53
CA GLU A 55 -10.18 8.80 9.53
C GLU A 55 -10.68 10.23 9.33
N GLY A 56 -11.24 10.51 8.14
CA GLY A 56 -11.81 11.78 7.71
C GLY A 56 -10.79 12.89 7.42
N ARG A 57 -9.50 12.58 7.53
CA ARG A 57 -8.42 13.59 7.54
C ARG A 57 -7.19 13.11 6.80
N ILE A 58 -6.48 14.06 6.21
CA ILE A 58 -5.13 13.86 5.68
C ILE A 58 -4.22 14.83 6.44
N PHE A 59 -3.02 14.39 6.80
CA PHE A 59 -2.01 15.25 7.41
C PHE A 59 -0.80 15.33 6.47
N ARG A 60 -0.26 16.53 6.30
CA ARG A 60 0.98 16.78 5.56
C ARG A 60 2.06 17.20 6.52
N TYR A 61 3.19 16.50 6.49
CA TYR A 61 4.42 16.96 7.08
C TYR A 61 5.21 17.75 6.03
N GLY A 62 5.42 19.03 6.30
CA GLY A 62 6.20 19.94 5.47
C GLY A 62 6.72 21.09 6.32
N GLU A 63 7.86 21.68 5.96
CA GLU A 63 8.49 22.78 6.72
C GLU A 63 8.69 22.44 8.22
N ARG A 64 8.93 21.15 8.53
CA ARG A 64 9.10 20.61 9.89
C ARG A 64 7.86 20.70 10.79
N ALA A 65 6.67 20.88 10.22
CA ALA A 65 5.40 20.93 10.94
C ALA A 65 4.30 20.09 10.26
N TRP A 66 3.31 19.68 11.07
CA TRP A 66 2.13 18.98 10.58
C TRP A 66 1.01 19.98 10.24
N THR A 67 0.43 19.84 9.06
CA THR A 67 -0.75 20.60 8.62
C THR A 67 -1.88 19.62 8.30
N GLU A 68 -3.07 19.86 8.85
CA GLU A 68 -4.27 19.09 8.53
C GLU A 68 -4.87 19.57 7.20
N LEU A 69 -5.13 18.63 6.30
CA LEU A 69 -5.81 18.79 5.02
C LEU A 69 -7.18 18.12 5.17
N ALA A 70 -8.16 18.86 5.68
CA ALA A 70 -9.48 18.33 5.98
C ALA A 70 -10.20 17.87 4.71
N LEU A 71 -10.70 16.63 4.71
CA LEU A 71 -11.58 16.13 3.66
C LEU A 71 -13.02 16.55 3.95
N PRO A 72 -13.85 16.84 2.93
CA PRO A 72 -15.25 17.20 3.11
C PRO A 72 -16.15 16.00 3.50
N VAL A 73 -15.56 14.89 3.96
CA VAL A 73 -16.22 13.61 4.25
C VAL A 73 -15.64 12.98 5.52
N PRO A 74 -16.11 13.38 6.71
CA PRO A 74 -15.48 13.00 7.99
C PRO A 74 -15.56 11.49 8.31
N ASP A 75 -16.59 10.79 7.83
CA ASP A 75 -16.81 9.37 8.08
C ASP A 75 -16.16 8.48 7.01
N THR A 76 -14.89 8.74 6.67
CA THR A 76 -14.14 8.00 5.65
C THR A 76 -12.77 7.56 6.13
N GLN A 77 -12.31 6.42 5.65
CA GLN A 77 -10.94 5.95 5.88
C GLN A 77 -10.12 6.29 4.64
N VAL A 78 -9.02 7.01 4.77
CA VAL A 78 -8.13 7.34 3.64
C VAL A 78 -7.13 6.19 3.42
N TRP A 79 -7.48 5.28 2.52
CA TRP A 79 -6.76 4.02 2.28
C TRP A 79 -5.56 4.17 1.34
N SER A 80 -5.54 5.19 0.50
CA SER A 80 -4.40 5.46 -0.38
C SER A 80 -4.25 6.95 -0.65
N LEU A 81 -3.01 7.37 -0.85
CA LEU A 81 -2.61 8.73 -1.15
C LEU A 81 -1.58 8.72 -2.27
N ALA A 82 -1.66 9.70 -3.16
CA ALA A 82 -0.61 9.99 -4.12
C ALA A 82 -0.42 11.50 -4.24
N ALA A 83 0.83 11.92 -4.39
CA ALA A 83 1.21 13.30 -4.69
C ALA A 83 2.01 13.33 -6.00
N MET A 84 1.64 14.23 -6.90
CA MET A 84 2.33 14.43 -8.19
C MET A 84 2.09 15.85 -8.68
N ASP A 85 3.13 16.57 -9.11
CA ASP A 85 3.01 17.88 -9.79
C ASP A 85 2.03 18.88 -9.14
N GLY A 86 2.02 18.97 -7.81
CA GLY A 86 1.12 19.85 -7.04
C GLY A 86 -0.32 19.33 -6.85
N VAL A 87 -0.64 18.16 -7.42
CA VAL A 87 -1.90 17.44 -7.24
C VAL A 87 -1.76 16.44 -6.10
N ILE A 88 -2.79 16.36 -5.26
CA ILE A 88 -2.94 15.29 -4.27
C ILE A 88 -4.19 14.49 -4.62
N LEU A 89 -4.06 13.17 -4.70
CA LEU A 89 -5.16 12.24 -4.84
C LEU A 89 -5.34 11.45 -3.55
N ALA A 90 -6.59 11.24 -3.14
CA ALA A 90 -6.94 10.46 -1.96
C ALA A 90 -8.02 9.44 -2.30
N GLY A 91 -7.71 8.17 -2.06
CA GLY A 91 -8.62 7.06 -2.24
C GLY A 91 -9.18 6.58 -0.90
N THR A 92 -10.50 6.38 -0.81
CA THR A 92 -11.18 6.14 0.47
C THR A 92 -11.91 4.81 0.57
N ARG A 93 -12.32 4.49 1.80
CA ARG A 93 -13.42 3.58 2.14
C ARG A 93 -14.46 4.32 3.00
N PRO A 94 -15.77 4.30 2.65
CA PRO A 94 -16.37 3.75 1.43
C PRO A 94 -15.76 4.33 0.14
N LEU A 95 -16.02 3.66 -0.99
CA LEU A 95 -15.43 4.00 -2.28
C LEU A 95 -15.61 5.50 -2.60
N GLY A 96 -14.50 6.19 -2.72
CA GLY A 96 -14.44 7.59 -3.09
C GLY A 96 -13.04 7.93 -3.57
N LEU A 97 -12.98 8.81 -4.57
CA LEU A 97 -11.75 9.41 -5.06
C LEU A 97 -11.86 10.91 -4.90
N PHE A 98 -10.86 11.51 -4.26
CA PHE A 98 -10.78 12.95 -4.05
C PHE A 98 -9.51 13.49 -4.68
N ARG A 99 -9.61 14.67 -5.27
CA ARG A 99 -8.49 15.37 -5.90
C ARG A 99 -8.37 16.77 -5.31
N SER A 100 -7.15 17.19 -5.06
CA SER A 100 -6.82 18.58 -4.75
C SER A 100 -5.76 19.07 -5.74
N ASP A 101 -5.99 20.25 -6.32
CA ASP A 101 -5.06 20.95 -7.21
C ASP A 101 -4.39 22.16 -6.52
N ASP A 102 -4.63 22.37 -5.21
CA ASP A 102 -4.18 23.55 -4.47
C ASP A 102 -3.45 23.20 -3.16
N GLY A 103 -2.79 22.03 -3.14
CA GLY A 103 -1.99 21.57 -2.01
C GLY A 103 -2.82 21.06 -0.83
N GLY A 104 -4.05 20.59 -1.07
CA GLY A 104 -4.94 20.02 -0.06
C GLY A 104 -5.86 21.02 0.63
N ARG A 105 -5.96 22.26 0.12
CA ARG A 105 -6.84 23.30 0.70
C ARG A 105 -8.29 23.12 0.27
N ARG A 106 -8.51 22.65 -0.95
CA ARG A 106 -9.82 22.29 -1.49
C ARG A 106 -9.76 20.92 -2.13
N TRP A 107 -10.87 20.22 -2.04
CA TRP A 107 -11.03 18.87 -2.54
C TRP A 107 -12.26 18.78 -3.44
N GLU A 108 -12.07 18.19 -4.61
CA GLU A 108 -13.12 17.79 -5.52
C GLU A 108 -13.35 16.28 -5.37
N SER A 109 -14.60 15.86 -5.23
CA SER A 109 -14.97 14.45 -5.32
C SER A 109 -15.13 14.08 -6.78
N LEU A 110 -14.41 13.05 -7.21
CA LEU A 110 -14.42 12.59 -8.59
C LEU A 110 -15.36 11.40 -8.74
N SER A 111 -16.07 11.36 -9.88
CA SER A 111 -16.89 10.22 -10.24
C SER A 111 -16.00 9.03 -10.57
N PHE A 112 -16.11 7.98 -9.78
CA PHE A 112 -15.36 6.74 -9.96
C PHE A 112 -16.35 5.60 -10.17
N ALA A 113 -16.62 5.27 -11.44
CA ALA A 113 -17.59 4.23 -11.79
C ALA A 113 -16.90 2.87 -11.77
N LEU A 114 -17.34 1.99 -10.88
CA LEU A 114 -16.96 0.58 -10.98
C LEU A 114 -17.67 -0.04 -12.19
N PRO A 115 -17.02 -0.97 -12.92
CA PRO A 115 -17.75 -1.81 -13.84
C PRO A 115 -18.85 -2.51 -13.04
N MET A 116 -20.11 -2.32 -13.45
CA MET A 116 -21.25 -2.95 -12.80
C MET A 116 -20.95 -4.45 -12.71
N SER A 117 -20.84 -4.97 -11.49
CA SER A 117 -20.50 -6.37 -11.24
C SER A 117 -21.62 -7.27 -11.79
N GLY A 118 -21.48 -7.72 -13.03
CA GLY A 118 -22.27 -8.81 -13.59
C GLY A 118 -21.80 -10.18 -13.10
N GLU A 119 -20.70 -10.26 -12.35
CA GLU A 119 -20.26 -11.52 -11.76
C GLU A 119 -20.88 -11.73 -10.38
N PRO A 120 -21.67 -12.80 -10.18
CA PRO A 120 -21.97 -13.29 -8.86
C PRO A 120 -20.64 -13.65 -8.18
N GLN A 121 -20.34 -13.08 -7.01
CA GLN A 121 -19.29 -13.65 -6.16
C GLN A 121 -19.61 -15.13 -5.97
N PRO A 122 -18.71 -16.08 -6.32
CA PRO A 122 -18.99 -17.48 -6.09
C PRO A 122 -18.99 -17.71 -4.57
N GLU A 123 -20.18 -17.74 -3.98
CA GLU A 123 -20.42 -18.16 -2.59
C GLU A 123 -19.77 -19.53 -2.29
N ALA A 124 -19.50 -20.31 -3.36
CA ALA A 124 -18.84 -21.60 -3.32
C ALA A 124 -17.38 -21.60 -2.82
N ARG A 125 -16.62 -20.48 -2.86
CA ARG A 125 -15.19 -20.46 -2.43
C ARG A 125 -14.95 -20.07 -0.97
N ARG A 126 -16.00 -19.63 -0.25
CA ARG A 126 -15.89 -19.31 1.20
C ARG A 126 -15.71 -20.57 2.06
N ALA A 127 -16.24 -21.70 1.60
CA ALA A 127 -16.09 -23.00 2.26
C ALA A 127 -14.65 -23.56 2.11
N ASP A 128 -14.03 -23.39 0.95
CA ASP A 128 -12.63 -23.81 0.70
C ASP A 128 -11.61 -22.98 1.51
N MET A 129 -11.95 -21.73 1.86
CA MET A 129 -11.11 -20.85 2.69
C MET A 129 -11.40 -20.93 4.19
N GLY A 130 -12.26 -21.87 4.64
CA GLY A 130 -12.56 -22.06 6.06
C GLY A 130 -13.23 -20.86 6.77
N ILE A 131 -13.80 -19.92 6.03
CA ILE A 131 -14.44 -18.72 6.60
C ILE A 131 -15.87 -19.10 7.04
N PRO A 132 -16.22 -19.00 8.34
CA PRO A 132 -17.56 -19.36 8.82
C PRO A 132 -18.65 -18.57 8.12
N ARG A 133 -19.77 -19.24 7.82
CA ARG A 133 -20.95 -18.63 7.21
C ARG A 133 -21.49 -17.54 8.16
N ALA A 134 -21.51 -16.29 7.70
CA ALA A 134 -22.08 -15.19 8.47
C ALA A 134 -23.58 -15.47 8.75
N GLU A 135 -23.99 -15.30 10.02
CA GLU A 135 -25.38 -15.42 10.45
C GLU A 135 -26.28 -14.38 9.76
N ARG A 136 -27.52 -14.76 9.45
CA ARG A 136 -28.53 -13.86 8.84
C ARG A 136 -28.77 -12.67 9.77
N GLY A 137 -28.34 -11.48 9.35
CA GLY A 137 -28.56 -10.24 10.11
C GLY A 137 -27.40 -9.24 10.10
N THR A 138 -26.23 -9.60 9.57
CA THR A 138 -25.10 -8.67 9.41
C THR A 138 -25.11 -8.02 8.01
N PRO A 139 -25.20 -6.69 7.87
CA PRO A 139 -24.96 -6.05 6.59
C PRO A 139 -23.46 -5.82 6.44
N GLN A 140 -22.78 -6.51 5.52
CA GLN A 140 -21.66 -5.92 4.76
C GLN A 140 -21.57 -6.59 3.38
N PRO A 141 -22.11 -5.97 2.30
CA PRO A 141 -21.43 -6.10 1.02
C PRO A 141 -20.00 -5.59 1.23
N HIS A 142 -18.98 -6.31 0.76
CA HIS A 142 -17.61 -5.82 0.78
C HIS A 142 -17.60 -4.42 0.15
N THR A 143 -17.46 -3.38 0.96
CA THR A 143 -17.48 -2.00 0.47
C THR A 143 -16.19 -1.77 -0.28
N PRO A 144 -16.25 -1.45 -1.58
CA PRO A 144 -15.05 -1.20 -2.37
C PRO A 144 -14.23 -0.08 -1.75
N ARG A 145 -12.91 -0.17 -1.88
CA ARG A 145 -11.93 0.81 -1.40
C ARG A 145 -10.81 0.95 -2.40
N ILE A 146 -10.29 2.16 -2.54
CA ILE A 146 -9.12 2.42 -3.39
C ILE A 146 -7.88 2.16 -2.53
N THR A 147 -7.21 1.03 -2.79
CA THR A 147 -6.10 0.50 -1.99
C THR A 147 -4.74 1.02 -2.45
N ALA A 148 -4.64 1.50 -3.69
CA ALA A 148 -3.43 2.07 -4.25
C ALA A 148 -3.77 3.20 -5.22
N LEU A 149 -2.98 4.26 -5.16
CA LEU A 149 -2.90 5.32 -6.16
C LEU A 149 -1.42 5.44 -6.52
N LEU A 150 -1.09 5.20 -7.79
CA LEU A 150 0.28 5.06 -8.25
C LEU A 150 0.52 5.92 -9.48
N PRO A 151 1.10 7.12 -9.32
CA PRO A 151 1.55 7.94 -10.44
C PRO A 151 2.63 7.22 -11.27
N SER A 152 2.64 7.48 -12.58
CA SER A 152 3.69 7.01 -13.49
C SER A 152 4.93 7.90 -13.36
N PRO A 153 6.14 7.33 -13.14
CA PRO A 153 7.36 8.11 -13.18
C PRO A 153 7.81 8.45 -14.60
N TRP A 154 7.14 7.94 -15.64
CA TRP A 154 7.53 8.14 -17.06
C TRP A 154 6.59 9.04 -17.85
N ALA A 155 5.33 9.18 -17.42
CA ALA A 155 4.34 9.98 -18.11
C ALA A 155 3.60 10.90 -17.13
N ALA A 156 3.83 12.20 -17.28
CA ALA A 156 3.14 13.21 -16.48
C ALA A 156 1.62 13.09 -16.63
N GLY A 157 0.91 13.10 -15.51
CA GLY A 157 -0.55 12.95 -15.46
C GLY A 157 -1.05 11.50 -15.59
N GLU A 158 -0.19 10.53 -15.92
CA GLU A 158 -0.58 9.12 -15.86
C GLU A 158 -0.62 8.63 -14.41
N VAL A 159 -1.75 8.08 -13.98
CA VAL A 159 -1.94 7.49 -12.64
C VAL A 159 -2.76 6.23 -12.75
N TRP A 160 -2.40 5.25 -11.93
CA TRP A 160 -3.11 3.99 -11.83
C TRP A 160 -3.73 3.82 -10.44
N ALA A 161 -4.93 3.26 -10.38
CA ALA A 161 -5.66 3.00 -9.16
C ALA A 161 -5.96 1.51 -9.02
N GLY A 162 -5.66 0.95 -7.83
CA GLY A 162 -6.07 -0.39 -7.44
C GLY A 162 -7.30 -0.32 -6.54
N VAL A 163 -8.30 -1.17 -6.81
CA VAL A 163 -9.57 -1.18 -6.07
C VAL A 163 -9.88 -2.59 -5.55
N GLU A 164 -10.13 -2.68 -4.25
CA GLU A 164 -10.58 -3.88 -3.53
C GLU A 164 -12.04 -3.68 -3.13
N VAL A 165 -13.05 -4.26 -3.79
CA VAL A 165 -13.03 -5.05 -5.03
C VAL A 165 -13.52 -4.17 -6.18
N GLY A 166 -12.79 -4.14 -7.29
CA GLY A 166 -13.14 -3.33 -8.47
C GLY A 166 -12.14 -3.40 -9.62
N GLY A 167 -10.94 -3.93 -9.39
CA GLY A 167 -9.90 -4.09 -10.39
C GLY A 167 -8.94 -2.90 -10.45
N VAL A 168 -8.31 -2.74 -11.60
CA VAL A 168 -7.34 -1.68 -11.88
C VAL A 168 -7.95 -0.65 -12.85
N PHE A 169 -7.66 0.62 -12.60
CA PHE A 169 -8.08 1.74 -13.42
C PHE A 169 -6.89 2.61 -13.77
N ALA A 170 -6.90 3.17 -14.98
CA ALA A 170 -5.87 4.08 -15.47
C ALA A 170 -6.48 5.45 -15.77
N SER A 171 -5.71 6.49 -15.46
CA SER A 171 -5.97 7.88 -15.82
C SER A 171 -4.77 8.39 -16.62
N ALA A 172 -5.02 9.24 -17.62
CA ALA A 172 -3.98 9.96 -18.36
C ALA A 172 -4.03 11.49 -18.16
N ASP A 173 -4.94 12.02 -17.33
CA ASP A 173 -5.22 13.45 -17.18
C ASP A 173 -5.06 13.96 -15.73
N GLY A 174 -4.17 13.30 -14.98
CA GLY A 174 -3.86 13.59 -13.59
C GLY A 174 -4.91 13.10 -12.60
N GLY A 175 -5.76 12.15 -13.01
CA GLY A 175 -6.78 11.53 -12.18
C GLY A 175 -8.17 12.13 -12.36
N ARG A 176 -8.42 12.98 -13.36
CA ARG A 176 -9.74 13.58 -13.63
C ARG A 176 -10.71 12.57 -14.23
N SER A 177 -10.23 11.72 -15.12
CA SER A 177 -11.02 10.66 -15.74
C SER A 177 -10.29 9.32 -15.68
N TRP A 178 -11.06 8.24 -15.56
CA TRP A 178 -10.53 6.90 -15.32
C TRP A 178 -11.17 5.91 -16.28
N SER A 179 -10.36 4.99 -16.80
CA SER A 179 -10.80 3.84 -17.59
C SER A 179 -10.37 2.56 -16.90
N ALA A 180 -11.25 1.55 -16.91
CA ALA A 180 -10.90 0.23 -16.40
C ALA A 180 -9.81 -0.41 -17.29
N ALA A 181 -8.88 -1.12 -16.65
CA ALA A 181 -7.79 -1.86 -17.30
C ALA A 181 -7.72 -3.25 -16.65
N ASN A 182 -8.74 -4.07 -16.92
CA ASN A 182 -9.00 -5.33 -16.21
C ASN A 182 -8.86 -6.57 -17.10
N GLU A 183 -8.35 -6.40 -18.31
CA GLU A 183 -8.24 -7.43 -19.33
C GLU A 183 -7.38 -8.59 -18.81
N GLU A 184 -8.02 -9.75 -18.61
CA GLU A 184 -7.39 -10.99 -18.12
C GLU A 184 -6.80 -10.86 -16.69
N ILE A 185 -7.23 -9.88 -15.89
CA ILE A 185 -6.74 -9.77 -14.52
C ILE A 185 -7.17 -11.00 -13.69
N PRO A 186 -6.25 -11.62 -12.94
CA PRO A 186 -6.55 -12.80 -12.12
C PRO A 186 -7.63 -12.58 -11.07
N SER A 187 -7.75 -11.35 -10.56
CA SER A 187 -8.71 -10.99 -9.53
C SER A 187 -9.00 -9.51 -9.62
N LEU A 188 -10.28 -9.14 -9.47
CA LEU A 188 -10.69 -7.74 -9.28
C LEU A 188 -10.46 -7.26 -7.84
N ASP A 189 -10.02 -8.15 -6.95
CA ASP A 189 -9.59 -7.80 -5.60
C ASP A 189 -8.12 -7.36 -5.63
N VAL A 190 -7.90 -6.06 -5.86
CA VAL A 190 -6.56 -5.48 -6.02
C VAL A 190 -6.10 -4.84 -4.71
N HIS A 191 -5.00 -5.33 -4.17
CA HIS A 191 -4.51 -4.91 -2.87
C HIS A 191 -3.43 -3.82 -2.93
N GLY A 192 -2.60 -3.83 -3.96
CA GLY A 192 -1.47 -2.92 -4.11
C GLY A 192 -0.95 -2.89 -5.54
N LEU A 193 -0.29 -1.79 -5.90
CA LEU A 193 0.32 -1.59 -7.21
C LEU A 193 1.79 -1.19 -7.04
N ALA A 194 2.64 -1.58 -7.99
CA ALA A 194 3.99 -1.06 -8.10
C ALA A 194 4.47 -1.05 -9.55
N TRP A 195 5.41 -0.17 -9.84
CA TRP A 195 6.12 -0.15 -11.12
C TRP A 195 7.40 -0.97 -11.04
N SER A 196 7.63 -1.84 -12.02
CA SER A 196 8.93 -2.47 -12.25
C SER A 196 9.76 -1.68 -13.28
N SER A 197 11.06 -2.00 -13.35
CA SER A 197 11.95 -1.59 -14.45
C SER A 197 11.29 -1.79 -15.82
N GLY A 198 11.46 -0.80 -16.70
CA GLY A 198 10.95 -0.86 -18.07
C GLY A 198 9.45 -0.59 -18.23
N GLY A 199 8.80 0.05 -17.25
CA GLY A 199 7.41 0.53 -17.40
C GLY A 199 6.34 -0.56 -17.25
N ILE A 200 6.66 -1.66 -16.56
CA ILE A 200 5.70 -2.73 -16.31
C ILE A 200 4.96 -2.44 -15.01
N LEU A 201 3.63 -2.35 -15.07
CA LEU A 201 2.80 -2.24 -13.89
C LEU A 201 2.55 -3.62 -13.28
N LEU A 202 2.63 -3.71 -11.96
CA LEU A 202 2.36 -4.91 -11.18
C LEU A 202 1.15 -4.70 -10.28
N ALA A 203 0.33 -5.73 -10.10
CA ALA A 203 -0.78 -5.74 -9.17
C ALA A 203 -0.70 -6.92 -8.21
N ALA A 204 -0.72 -6.64 -6.92
CA ALA A 204 -0.86 -7.66 -5.87
C ALA A 204 -2.34 -8.02 -5.68
N THR A 205 -2.62 -9.31 -5.68
CA THR A 205 -3.97 -9.87 -5.56
C THR A 205 -3.97 -11.07 -4.60
N PRO A 206 -5.15 -11.57 -4.19
CA PRO A 206 -5.25 -12.86 -3.52
C PRO A 206 -4.67 -14.04 -4.33
N ARG A 207 -4.52 -13.93 -5.66
CA ARG A 207 -3.99 -15.03 -6.50
C ARG A 207 -2.49 -14.97 -6.77
N GLY A 208 -1.81 -13.97 -6.23
CA GLY A 208 -0.40 -13.68 -6.51
C GLY A 208 -0.21 -12.28 -7.10
N VAL A 209 0.90 -12.07 -7.79
CA VAL A 209 1.22 -10.83 -8.49
C VAL A 209 0.94 -10.99 -9.98
N ALA A 210 0.17 -10.06 -10.55
CA ALA A 210 -0.09 -9.96 -11.98
C ALA A 210 0.71 -8.81 -12.60
N MET A 211 1.03 -8.90 -13.89
CA MET A 211 1.83 -7.93 -14.63
C MET A 211 1.03 -7.39 -15.82
N TRP A 212 0.90 -6.08 -15.94
CA TRP A 212 0.30 -5.43 -17.10
C TRP A 212 1.33 -5.29 -18.22
N ARG A 213 1.10 -5.97 -19.35
CA ARG A 213 1.94 -5.91 -20.54
C ARG A 213 1.09 -6.00 -21.79
N SER A 214 1.33 -5.11 -22.75
CA SER A 214 0.64 -5.11 -24.04
C SER A 214 -0.90 -5.13 -23.90
N ALA A 215 -1.42 -4.26 -23.03
CA ALA A 215 -2.85 -4.09 -22.77
C ALA A 215 -3.59 -5.30 -22.17
N ARG A 216 -2.89 -6.19 -21.47
CA ARG A 216 -3.47 -7.30 -20.70
C ARG A 216 -2.65 -7.64 -19.47
N TRP A 217 -3.29 -8.30 -18.50
CA TRP A 217 -2.62 -8.86 -17.33
C TRP A 217 -2.08 -10.27 -17.61
N MET A 218 -0.88 -10.54 -17.11
CA MET A 218 -0.26 -11.86 -17.11
C MET A 218 0.09 -12.24 -15.66
N GLU A 219 -0.25 -13.46 -15.24
CA GLU A 219 0.17 -13.96 -13.93
C GLU A 219 1.71 -14.12 -13.87
N GLY A 220 2.33 -13.57 -12.84
CA GLY A 220 3.71 -13.90 -12.50
C GLY A 220 3.80 -15.29 -11.89
N LEU A 221 4.93 -15.97 -12.08
CA LEU A 221 5.19 -17.25 -11.43
C LEU A 221 5.44 -17.02 -9.94
N PHE A 222 4.43 -17.30 -9.12
CA PHE A 222 4.49 -17.12 -7.68
C PHE A 222 4.61 -18.48 -7.00
N GLU A 223 5.83 -18.85 -6.60
CA GLU A 223 6.10 -20.18 -6.03
C GLU A 223 5.43 -20.46 -4.68
N PRO A 224 5.26 -19.50 -3.75
CA PRO A 224 4.59 -19.78 -2.49
C PRO A 224 3.15 -20.27 -2.70
N ALA A 225 2.84 -21.43 -2.11
CA ALA A 225 1.53 -22.08 -2.22
C ALA A 225 0.40 -21.28 -1.53
N ASP A 226 0.77 -20.49 -0.52
CA ASP A 226 -0.16 -19.74 0.33
C ASP A 226 -0.26 -18.31 -0.18
N ARG A 227 -1.03 -18.11 -1.25
CA ARG A 227 -1.12 -16.82 -1.93
C ARG A 227 -2.17 -15.93 -1.29
N TYR A 228 -1.71 -14.83 -0.70
CA TYR A 228 -2.48 -13.63 -0.42
C TYR A 228 -1.51 -12.44 -0.46
N CYS A 229 -1.23 -11.91 -1.67
CA CYS A 229 -0.26 -10.83 -1.85
C CYS A 229 -0.90 -9.48 -1.51
N ARG A 230 -0.29 -8.67 -0.64
CA ARG A 230 -0.93 -7.47 -0.09
C ARG A 230 -0.24 -6.16 -0.45
N ALA A 231 1.08 -6.14 -0.49
CA ALA A 231 1.88 -4.94 -0.69
C ALA A 231 2.99 -5.21 -1.71
N LEU A 232 3.31 -4.21 -2.51
CA LEU A 232 4.42 -4.23 -3.46
C LEU A 232 5.31 -3.03 -3.22
N ALA A 233 6.62 -3.23 -3.27
CA ALA A 233 7.60 -2.17 -3.24
C ALA A 233 8.72 -2.47 -4.25
N THR A 234 9.23 -1.42 -4.87
CA THR A 234 10.31 -1.48 -5.85
C THR A 234 11.59 -0.99 -5.21
N ARG A 235 12.72 -1.65 -5.48
CA ARG A 235 14.02 -1.12 -5.07
C ARG A 235 14.38 0.09 -5.94
N PRO A 236 14.63 1.29 -5.37
CA PRO A 236 14.80 2.48 -6.19
C PRO A 236 16.05 2.49 -7.07
N ASP A 237 17.14 1.88 -6.61
CA ASP A 237 18.43 1.76 -7.31
C ASP A 237 18.47 0.64 -8.36
N ASP A 238 17.56 -0.32 -8.25
CA ASP A 238 17.42 -1.47 -9.16
C ASP A 238 15.95 -1.85 -9.29
N PRO A 239 15.23 -1.25 -10.23
CA PRO A 239 13.81 -1.53 -10.40
C PRO A 239 13.52 -2.94 -10.96
N GLY A 240 14.56 -3.76 -11.20
CA GLY A 240 14.44 -5.21 -11.43
C GLY A 240 14.22 -5.99 -10.12
N MET A 241 14.63 -5.42 -8.99
CA MET A 241 14.43 -5.95 -7.65
C MET A 241 13.12 -5.42 -7.04
N LEU A 242 12.23 -6.34 -6.67
CA LEU A 242 10.92 -6.04 -6.09
C LEU A 242 10.66 -6.89 -4.86
N TYR A 243 9.81 -6.34 -3.98
CA TYR A 243 9.37 -6.95 -2.75
C TYR A 243 7.85 -7.08 -2.76
N CYS A 244 7.34 -8.22 -2.32
CA CYS A 244 5.92 -8.45 -2.16
C CYS A 244 5.64 -8.98 -0.75
N GLY A 245 4.91 -8.21 0.05
CA GLY A 245 4.35 -8.72 1.31
C GLY A 245 3.19 -9.67 1.01
N PHE A 246 3.21 -10.87 1.59
CA PHE A 246 2.15 -11.86 1.44
C PHE A 246 1.87 -12.61 2.74
N GLY A 247 0.81 -13.41 2.74
CA GLY A 247 0.41 -14.29 3.83
C GLY A 247 -0.72 -15.21 3.39
N ASP A 248 -1.58 -15.63 4.33
CA ASP A 248 -2.68 -16.58 4.10
C ASP A 248 -4.07 -15.96 4.28
N GLY A 249 -4.17 -14.64 4.47
CA GLY A 249 -5.44 -13.91 4.49
C GLY A 249 -5.43 -12.71 5.45
N PRO A 250 -6.57 -12.01 5.64
CA PRO A 250 -6.70 -10.96 6.63
C PRO A 250 -7.40 -11.49 7.92
N PRO A 251 -6.78 -11.37 9.13
CA PRO A 251 -5.40 -10.95 9.34
C PRO A 251 -4.38 -12.04 8.94
N GLY A 252 -4.82 -13.30 8.81
CA GLY A 252 -3.97 -14.44 8.52
C GLY A 252 -3.31 -14.98 9.78
N THR A 253 -2.52 -16.03 9.62
CA THR A 253 -1.75 -16.67 10.71
C THR A 253 -0.23 -16.63 10.48
N ARG A 254 0.18 -16.23 9.27
CA ARG A 254 1.59 -16.14 8.85
C ARG A 254 1.73 -15.08 7.76
N GLY A 255 2.94 -14.56 7.63
CA GLY A 255 3.29 -13.62 6.57
C GLY A 255 4.77 -13.65 6.23
N GLU A 256 5.10 -13.35 4.99
CA GLU A 256 6.49 -13.32 4.53
C GLU A 256 6.64 -12.27 3.42
N ILE A 257 7.89 -11.95 3.08
CA ILE A 257 8.23 -11.14 1.92
C ILE A 257 8.74 -12.07 0.82
N ALA A 258 8.12 -11.99 -0.35
CA ALA A 258 8.63 -12.58 -1.58
C ALA A 258 9.47 -11.56 -2.35
N LEU A 259 10.50 -12.06 -3.03
CA LEU A 259 11.45 -11.30 -3.81
C LEU A 259 11.32 -11.65 -5.29
N SER A 260 11.41 -10.64 -6.15
CA SER A 260 11.65 -10.81 -7.57
C SER A 260 12.92 -10.08 -7.97
N THR A 261 13.77 -10.74 -8.75
CA THR A 261 15.01 -10.18 -9.31
C THR A 261 14.93 -10.03 -10.83
N ASP A 262 13.77 -10.29 -11.43
CA ASP A 262 13.53 -10.33 -12.87
C ASP A 262 12.39 -9.42 -13.29
N GLY A 263 12.13 -8.36 -12.52
CA GLY A 263 11.10 -7.38 -12.81
C GLY A 263 9.67 -7.92 -12.69
N GLY A 264 9.45 -8.82 -11.71
CA GLY A 264 8.14 -9.34 -11.34
C GLY A 264 7.68 -10.56 -12.12
N ARG A 265 8.54 -11.16 -12.97
CA ARG A 265 8.19 -12.34 -13.77
C ARG A 265 8.14 -13.59 -12.91
N SER A 266 9.03 -13.71 -11.94
CA SER A 266 9.04 -14.79 -10.94
C SER A 266 9.26 -14.25 -9.53
N TRP A 267 8.73 -14.99 -8.55
CA TRP A 267 8.73 -14.62 -7.13
C TRP A 267 9.07 -15.83 -6.26
N ARG A 268 10.00 -15.61 -5.32
CA ARG A 268 10.39 -16.59 -4.30
C ARG A 268 10.27 -16.00 -2.91
N ALA A 269 9.86 -16.81 -1.92
CA ALA A 269 9.91 -16.37 -0.53
C ALA A 269 11.36 -16.06 -0.12
N SER A 270 11.56 -14.99 0.67
CA SER A 270 12.88 -14.67 1.22
C SER A 270 13.32 -15.70 2.27
N GLY A 271 12.36 -16.26 3.03
CA GLY A 271 12.60 -17.18 4.13
C GLY A 271 13.18 -16.51 5.38
N MET A 272 13.16 -15.18 5.44
CA MET A 272 13.79 -14.43 6.54
C MET A 272 12.83 -14.18 7.72
N LEU A 273 11.51 -14.28 7.52
CA LEU A 273 10.50 -13.98 8.53
C LEU A 273 9.85 -15.27 9.04
N SER A 274 10.52 -15.93 9.98
CA SER A 274 10.06 -17.22 10.54
C SER A 274 9.04 -17.11 11.69
N ASP A 275 8.82 -15.91 12.25
CA ASP A 275 7.95 -15.68 13.42
C ASP A 275 6.88 -14.59 13.16
N THR A 276 6.27 -14.59 11.99
CA THR A 276 5.11 -13.74 11.72
C THR A 276 3.84 -14.45 12.16
N ASP A 277 2.94 -13.70 12.79
CA ASP A 277 1.64 -14.19 13.28
C ASP A 277 0.47 -13.66 12.44
N SER A 278 0.76 -12.95 11.35
CA SER A 278 -0.22 -12.42 10.40
C SER A 278 0.44 -11.98 9.09
N THR A 279 -0.38 -11.72 8.07
CA THR A 279 0.05 -11.28 6.74
C THR A 279 0.91 -10.02 6.78
N ILE A 280 1.99 -10.00 6.00
CA ILE A 280 2.78 -8.77 5.77
C ILE A 280 1.93 -7.78 4.96
N TRP A 281 1.54 -6.70 5.62
CA TRP A 281 0.50 -5.79 5.16
C TRP A 281 1.04 -4.61 4.36
N SER A 282 2.23 -4.13 4.68
CA SER A 282 2.87 -2.99 4.02
C SER A 282 4.38 -3.21 3.97
N VAL A 283 4.99 -2.76 2.88
CA VAL A 283 6.44 -2.83 2.62
C VAL A 283 6.86 -1.50 2.02
N ALA A 284 7.95 -0.92 2.52
CA ALA A 284 8.54 0.32 2.03
C ALA A 284 10.04 0.17 1.81
N THR A 285 10.55 0.88 0.81
CA THR A 285 11.96 0.99 0.45
C THR A 285 12.36 2.47 0.50
N ALA A 286 13.67 2.76 0.52
CA ALA A 286 14.19 4.12 0.50
C ALA A 286 15.15 4.32 -0.67
N ALA A 287 15.13 5.51 -1.28
CA ALA A 287 15.95 5.81 -2.46
C ALA A 287 17.42 6.09 -2.13
N ASP A 288 17.68 6.57 -0.92
CA ASP A 288 18.97 6.95 -0.36
C ASP A 288 19.63 5.85 0.48
N ALA A 289 18.92 4.74 0.74
CA ALA A 289 19.45 3.58 1.48
C ALA A 289 19.21 2.27 0.72
N ALA A 290 20.14 1.95 -0.18
CA ALA A 290 20.12 0.69 -0.92
C ALA A 290 20.11 -0.50 0.06
N GLY A 291 19.15 -1.42 -0.12
CA GLY A 291 18.98 -2.59 0.75
C GLY A 291 18.05 -2.37 1.95
N LEU A 292 17.67 -1.13 2.28
CA LEU A 292 16.67 -0.87 3.32
C LEU A 292 15.28 -1.33 2.87
N VAL A 293 14.70 -2.24 3.65
CA VAL A 293 13.30 -2.66 3.53
C VAL A 293 12.66 -2.58 4.91
N LEU A 294 11.62 -1.76 5.03
CA LEU A 294 10.76 -1.69 6.20
C LEU A 294 9.46 -2.43 5.89
N ALA A 295 9.03 -3.33 6.74
CA ALA A 295 7.79 -4.07 6.56
C ALA A 295 7.03 -4.21 7.86
N CYS A 296 5.70 -4.32 7.77
CA CYS A 296 4.86 -4.62 8.93
C CYS A 296 3.87 -5.74 8.64
N SER A 297 3.62 -6.57 9.64
CA SER A 297 2.44 -7.44 9.68
C SER A 297 1.21 -6.62 10.09
N ILE A 298 0.01 -7.09 9.75
CA ILE A 298 -1.23 -6.43 10.18
C ILE A 298 -1.43 -6.48 11.70
N SER A 299 -0.94 -7.52 12.38
CA SER A 299 -0.94 -7.65 13.86
C SER A 299 -0.03 -6.64 14.57
N GLY A 300 0.83 -5.93 13.83
CA GLY A 300 1.65 -4.86 14.36
C GLY A 300 3.11 -5.21 14.64
N LYS A 301 3.62 -6.37 14.18
CA LYS A 301 5.06 -6.65 14.17
C LYS A 301 5.70 -5.90 13.00
N VAL A 302 6.79 -5.18 13.28
CA VAL A 302 7.54 -4.39 12.28
C VAL A 302 8.95 -4.93 12.19
N PHE A 303 9.45 -5.04 10.96
CA PHE A 303 10.75 -5.60 10.62
C PHE A 303 11.55 -4.64 9.75
N VAL A 304 12.87 -4.62 9.96
CA VAL A 304 13.82 -3.91 9.10
C VAL A 304 14.82 -4.91 8.55
N SER A 305 15.05 -4.83 7.24
CA SER A 305 16.21 -5.40 6.56
C SER A 305 17.07 -4.25 6.05
N LEU A 306 18.40 -4.42 6.10
CA LEU A 306 19.38 -3.47 5.55
C LEU A 306 20.17 -4.08 4.37
N ASP A 307 19.85 -5.32 3.99
CA ASP A 307 20.59 -6.13 3.02
C ASP A 307 19.66 -6.65 1.90
N GLY A 308 18.55 -5.96 1.65
CA GLY A 308 17.62 -6.29 0.59
C GLY A 308 16.86 -7.59 0.82
N CYS A 309 16.47 -7.85 2.08
CA CYS A 309 15.79 -9.05 2.57
C CYS A 309 16.62 -10.33 2.51
N ALA A 310 17.95 -10.24 2.66
CA ALA A 310 18.77 -11.42 2.96
C ALA A 310 18.66 -11.79 4.45
N SER A 311 18.49 -10.79 5.32
CA SER A 311 18.13 -10.94 6.71
C SER A 311 17.17 -9.82 7.15
N ALA A 312 16.41 -10.07 8.21
CA ALA A 312 15.58 -9.05 8.84
C ALA A 312 15.62 -9.19 10.35
N ARG A 313 15.41 -8.06 11.04
CA ARG A 313 15.25 -8.03 12.50
C ARG A 313 13.90 -7.41 12.86
N PRO A 314 13.19 -7.93 13.89
CA PRO A 314 12.07 -7.23 14.46
C PRO A 314 12.56 -5.93 15.13
N VAL A 315 11.82 -4.84 14.95
CA VAL A 315 12.22 -3.50 15.44
C VAL A 315 11.15 -2.82 16.28
N LEU A 316 9.89 -3.20 16.14
CA LEU A 316 8.77 -2.64 16.88
C LEU A 316 7.62 -3.65 16.91
N THR A 317 6.91 -3.72 18.03
CA THR A 317 5.60 -4.35 18.13
C THR A 317 4.63 -3.30 18.66
N THR A 318 3.66 -2.91 17.85
CA THR A 318 2.73 -1.82 18.22
C THR A 318 1.64 -2.30 19.18
N GLY A 319 1.23 -3.57 19.10
CA GLY A 319 0.06 -4.09 19.81
C GLY A 319 -1.27 -3.60 19.23
N PHE A 320 -1.22 -2.91 18.09
CA PHE A 320 -2.37 -2.38 17.34
C PHE A 320 -2.29 -2.85 15.90
N GLU A 321 -3.42 -2.77 15.21
CA GLU A 321 -3.47 -3.00 13.78
C GLU A 321 -2.58 -1.99 13.05
N THR A 322 -1.56 -2.48 12.33
CA THR A 322 -0.59 -1.64 11.61
C THR A 322 -0.85 -1.75 10.10
N ARG A 323 -1.07 -0.61 9.44
CA ARG A 323 -1.58 -0.56 8.06
C ARG A 323 -0.59 -0.05 7.03
N ALA A 324 0.33 0.83 7.42
CA ALA A 324 1.25 1.43 6.48
C ALA A 324 2.60 1.70 7.12
N VAL A 325 3.65 1.51 6.32
CA VAL A 325 5.00 1.93 6.62
C VAL A 325 5.53 2.82 5.51
N ALA A 326 6.46 3.72 5.84
CA ALA A 326 7.13 4.56 4.85
C ALA A 326 8.57 4.86 5.29
N CYS A 327 9.44 5.03 4.30
CA CYS A 327 10.78 5.59 4.49
C CYS A 327 10.81 6.97 3.85
N LEU A 328 11.21 7.99 4.61
CA LEU A 328 11.35 9.36 4.13
C LEU A 328 12.83 9.71 4.08
N ALA A 329 13.35 9.93 2.86
CA ALA A 329 14.70 10.43 2.64
C ALA A 329 14.85 11.87 3.17
N GLU A 330 16.07 12.23 3.62
CA GLU A 330 16.42 13.60 4.06
C GLU A 330 17.10 14.43 2.97
#